data_AF-A0A4Z0QTK8-F1
#
_entry.id   AF-A0A4Z0QTK8-F1
#
_cell.length_a   1.000
_cell.length_b   1.000
_cell.length_c   1.000
_cell.angle_alpha   90.00
_cell.angle_beta   90.00
_cell.angle_gamma   90.00
#
_symmetry.space_group_name_H-M   'P 1'
#
loop_
_entity.id
_entity.type
_entity.pdbx_description
1 polymer ?
#
loop_
_entity_poly.entity_id
_entity_poly.type
_entity_poly.pdbx_seq_one_letter_code
_entity_poly.pdbx_strand_id
1 'polypeptide(L)' 'MASNQKSWQKAVATGSTIATMLAGLVGGGFFSGRYLDAHWGTHPWLTISMMLLGLALGASYLVVTLKEFGASDD' A
#
# COMPACT_ATOMS: atom_id res chain seq x y z
N MET A 1 13.41 -26.22 -15.64
CA MET A 1 13.73 -25.23 -14.58
C MET A 1 13.56 -23.76 -14.98
N ALA A 2 13.31 -23.39 -16.24
CA ALA A 2 13.22 -21.99 -16.69
C ALA A 2 11.88 -21.26 -16.41
N SER A 3 10.79 -21.97 -16.10
CA SER A 3 9.48 -21.38 -15.80
C SER A 3 9.41 -20.72 -14.43
N ASN A 4 10.08 -21.30 -13.43
CA ASN A 4 10.01 -20.83 -12.04
C ASN A 4 10.76 -19.51 -11.81
N GLN A 5 11.83 -19.26 -12.57
CA GLN A 5 12.62 -18.05 -12.46
C GLN A 5 11.85 -16.81 -12.94
N LYS A 6 11.01 -16.94 -13.99
CA LYS A 6 10.11 -15.87 -14.44
C LYS A 6 9.01 -15.58 -13.41
N SER A 7 8.48 -16.61 -12.74
CA SER A 7 7.46 -16.43 -11.69
C SER A 7 7.99 -15.66 -10.48
N TRP A 8 9.15 -16.04 -9.95
CA TRP A 8 9.78 -15.34 -8.83
C TRP A 8 10.13 -13.88 -9.17
N GLN A 9 10.72 -13.64 -10.34
CA GLN A 9 11.05 -12.27 -10.76
C GLN A 9 9.80 -11.40 -10.90
N LYS A 10 8.69 -11.96 -11.40
CA LYS A 10 7.41 -11.28 -11.51
C LYS A 10 6.81 -10.99 -10.12
N ALA A 11 6.88 -11.95 -9.19
CA ALA A 11 6.45 -11.76 -7.81
C ALA A 11 7.25 -10.67 -7.08
N VAL A 12 8.57 -10.63 -7.25
CA VAL A 12 9.42 -9.59 -6.64
C VAL A 12 9.16 -8.22 -7.26
N ALA A 13 8.99 -8.14 -8.58
CA ALA A 13 8.66 -6.90 -9.26
C ALA A 13 7.31 -6.35 -8.79
N THR A 14 6.27 -7.19 -8.76
CA THR A 14 4.94 -6.80 -8.28
C THR A 14 4.95 -6.43 -6.79
N GLY A 15 5.62 -7.20 -5.95
CA GLY A 15 5.77 -6.90 -4.52
C GLY A 15 6.46 -5.56 -4.27
N SER A 16 7.52 -5.25 -5.02
CA SER A 16 8.24 -3.97 -4.93
C SER A 16 7.37 -2.79 -5.37
N THR A 17 6.60 -2.94 -6.44
CA THR A 17 5.65 -1.92 -6.89
C THR A 17 4.57 -1.67 -5.84
N ILE A 18 4.00 -2.72 -5.26
CA ILE A 18 2.98 -2.63 -4.22
C ILE A 18 3.54 -1.93 -2.99
N ALA A 19 4.73 -2.34 -2.52
CA ALA A 19 5.39 -1.71 -1.38
C ALA A 19 5.66 -0.21 -1.63
N THR A 20 6.09 0.14 -2.84
CA THR A 20 6.34 1.54 -3.23
C THR A 20 5.05 2.36 -3.27
N MET A 21 3.97 1.80 -3.83
CA MET A 21 2.65 2.42 -3.82
C MET A 21 2.12 2.60 -2.40
N LEU A 22 2.23 1.56 -1.55
CA LEU A 22 1.85 1.61 -0.14
C LEU A 22 2.60 2.70 0.62
N ALA A 23 3.93 2.74 0.47
CA ALA A 23 4.76 3.76 1.11
C ALA A 23 4.40 5.17 0.63
N GLY A 24 4.13 5.34 -0.68
CA GLY A 24 3.67 6.61 -1.25
C GLY A 24 2.29 7.03 -0.75
N LEU A 25 1.33 6.10 -0.69
CA LEU A 25 -0.04 6.39 -0.24
C LEU A 25 -0.08 6.71 1.26
N VAL A 26 0.62 5.93 2.07
CA VAL A 26 0.69 6.13 3.53
C VAL A 26 1.49 7.38 3.87
N GLY A 27 2.66 7.56 3.25
CA GLY A 27 3.50 8.74 3.45
C GLY A 27 2.83 10.02 2.95
N GLY A 28 2.19 9.97 1.78
CA GLY A 28 1.38 11.07 1.24
C GLY A 28 0.17 11.37 2.14
N GLY A 29 -0.52 10.33 2.60
CA GLY A 29 -1.64 10.43 3.55
C GLY A 29 -1.23 11.12 4.86
N PHE A 30 -0.07 10.76 5.40
CA PHE A 30 0.49 11.37 6.59
C PHE A 30 0.83 12.86 6.39
N PHE A 31 1.55 13.19 5.30
CA PHE A 31 1.95 14.58 5.04
C PHE A 31 0.75 15.48 4.74
N SER A 32 -0.17 15.02 3.90
CA SER A 32 -1.41 15.76 3.59
C SER A 32 -2.32 15.88 4.81
N GLY A 33 -2.45 14.82 5.61
CA GLY A 33 -3.23 14.85 6.85
C GLY A 33 -2.65 15.83 7.86
N ARG A 34 -1.32 15.83 8.02
CA ARG A 34 -0.61 16.76 8.92
C ARG A 34 -0.70 18.21 8.46
N TYR A 35 -0.69 18.46 7.15
CA TYR A 35 -0.89 19.80 6.60
C TYR A 35 -2.31 20.33 6.83
N LEU A 36 -3.34 19.50 6.60
CA LEU A 36 -4.73 19.85 6.89
C LEU A 36 -4.98 20.03 8.39
N ASP A 37 -4.40 19.18 9.24
CA ASP A 37 -4.50 19.29 10.71
C ASP A 37 -3.89 20.60 11.22
N ALA A 38 -2.78 21.03 10.63
CA ALA A 38 -2.15 22.32 10.96
C ALA A 38 -2.99 23.51 10.49
N HIS A 39 -3.70 23.39 9.37
CA HIS A 39 -4.50 24.47 8.83
C HIS A 39 -5.87 24.61 9.52
N TRP A 40 -6.44 23.52 10.03
CA TRP A 40 -7.73 23.51 10.75
C TRP A 40 -7.61 23.46 12.27
N GLY A 41 -6.41 23.22 12.82
CA GLY A 41 -6.19 23.17 14.28
C GLY A 41 -6.78 21.92 14.95
N THR A 42 -7.20 20.91 14.18
CA THR A 42 -7.86 19.66 14.65
C THR A 42 -6.89 18.57 15.10
N HIS A 43 -5.66 18.95 15.48
CA HIS A 43 -4.59 18.01 15.80
C HIS A 43 -5.03 17.00 16.87
N PRO A 44 -4.98 15.66 16.63
CA PRO A 44 -4.39 14.94 15.49
C PRO A 44 -5.40 14.06 14.71
N TRP A 45 -6.67 14.45 14.63
CA TRP A 45 -7.74 13.56 14.15
C TRP A 45 -7.68 13.26 12.65
N LEU A 46 -7.28 14.25 11.84
CA LEU A 46 -7.31 14.14 10.38
C LEU A 46 -6.09 13.38 9.85
N THR A 47 -4.96 13.53 10.51
CA THR A 47 -3.75 12.75 10.28
C THR A 47 -4.00 11.27 10.58
N ILE A 48 -4.68 10.96 11.70
CA ILE A 48 -5.03 9.59 12.07
C ILE A 48 -5.99 8.98 11.06
N SER A 49 -7.02 9.71 10.63
CA SER A 49 -7.99 9.18 9.64
C SER A 49 -7.33 8.93 8.28
N MET A 50 -6.47 9.83 7.79
CA MET A 50 -5.74 9.62 6.54
C MET A 50 -4.69 8.51 6.63
N MET A 51 -3.99 8.36 7.76
CA MET A 51 -3.09 7.21 7.97
C MET A 51 -3.85 5.89 8.00
N LEU A 52 -4.98 5.83 8.71
CA LEU A 52 -5.82 4.62 8.78
C LEU A 52 -6.40 4.26 7.41
N LEU A 53 -6.84 5.25 6.63
CA LEU A 53 -7.29 5.03 5.26
C LEU A 53 -6.15 4.54 4.36
N GLY A 54 -4.98 5.16 4.42
CA GLY A 54 -3.81 4.73 3.66
C GLY A 54 -3.38 3.30 4.01
N LEU A 55 -3.40 2.96 5.30
CA LEU A 55 -3.09 1.62 5.80
C LEU A 55 -4.14 0.59 5.35
N ALA A 56 -5.43 0.92 5.46
CA ALA A 56 -6.52 0.04 5.07
C ALA A 56 -6.52 -0.24 3.55
N LEU A 57 -6.32 0.80 2.74
CA LEU A 57 -6.21 0.68 1.28
C LEU A 57 -4.98 -0.14 0.90
N GLY A 58 -3.83 0.13 1.51
CA GLY A 58 -2.60 -0.61 1.28
C GLY A 58 -2.72 -2.09 1.67
N ALA A 59 -3.25 -2.38 2.86
CA ALA A 59 -3.49 -3.75 3.32
C ALA A 59 -4.47 -4.48 2.41
N SER A 60 -5.55 -3.83 1.99
CA SER A 60 -6.52 -4.42 1.04
C SER A 60 -5.87 -4.74 -0.30
N TYR A 61 -5.03 -3.85 -0.83
CA TYR A 61 -4.30 -4.07 -2.08
C TYR A 61 -3.32 -5.25 -1.98
N LEU A 62 -2.66 -5.37 -0.83
CA LEU A 62 -1.75 -6.47 -0.53
C LEU A 62 -2.51 -7.81 -0.47
N VAL A 63 -3.66 -7.85 0.20
CA VAL A 63 -4.53 -9.04 0.29
C VAL A 63 -5.09 -9.43 -1.09
N VAL A 64 -5.57 -8.47 -1.87
CA VAL A 64 -6.07 -8.73 -3.23
C VAL A 64 -4.95 -9.27 -4.11
N THR A 65 -3.76 -8.68 -4.08
CA THR A 65 -2.63 -9.17 -4.87
C THR A 65 -2.21 -10.58 -4.44
N LEU A 66 -2.10 -10.83 -3.14
CA LEU A 66 -1.75 -12.16 -2.62
C LEU A 66 -2.81 -13.21 -3.01
N LYS A 67 -4.09 -12.83 -3.00
CA LYS A 67 -5.18 -13.70 -3.42
C LYS A 67 -5.17 -13.93 -4.93
N GLU A 68 -4.85 -12.93 -5.75
CA GLU A 68 -4.71 -13.05 -7.20
C GLU A 68 -3.51 -13.92 -7.60
N PHE A 69 -2.37 -13.75 -6.92
CA PHE A 69 -1.18 -14.58 -7.12
C PHE A 69 -1.39 -16.01 -6.62
N GLY A 70 -2.04 -16.19 -5.48
CA GLY A 70 -2.37 -17.52 -4.93
C GLY A 70 -3.48 -18.24 -5.69
N ALA A 71 -4.38 -17.50 -6.35
CA ALA A 71 -5.42 -18.06 -7.22
C ALA A 71 -4.92 -18.35 -8.64
N SER A 72 -3.70 -17.92 -9.01
CA SER A 72 -3.09 -18.21 -10.31
C SER A 72 -2.25 -19.51 -10.33
N ASP A 73 -2.45 -20.39 -9.33
CA ASP A 73 -1.84 -21.74 -9.26
C ASP A 73 -2.88 -22.83 -9.63
N ASP A 74 -3.62 -22.62 -10.73
CA ASP A 74 -4.39 -23.67 -11.44
C ASP A 74 -4.35 -23.44 -12.97
#